data_AF-A0A6A3C0N6-F1
#
_entry.id   AF-A0A6A3C0N6-F1
#
_cell.length_a   1.000
_cell.length_b   1.000
_cell.length_c   1.000
_cell.angle_alpha   90.00
_cell.angle_beta   90.00
_cell.angle_gamma   90.00
#
_symmetry.space_group_name_H-M   'P 1'
#
loop_
_entity.id
_entity.type
_entity.pdbx_description
1 polymer ?
#
loop_
_entity_poly.entity_id
_entity_poly.type
_entity_poly.pdbx_seq_one_letter_code
_entity_poly.pdbx_strand_id
1 'polypeptide(L)'
;MSYFSDPGNLCLFLQLELDDAIRRLHRVVGNAVVDDDRYVGGGTGSTQLFQAVLFALSSPTILTLSPSVSSPLPLSTLHCFWILEKKHGNMGMSSFLNHVMSQPPDSPLSGSKFDSYPEETEFLHSGLYNWAGDAYSFDKDGAYVELVTSPNNPDGMIREAVVNREGGKLIHELAYYWPQYTPITGKADNDIMLFTFSKATGHAGSRIGWAICKDKEVADKMIKYIELSSIGVSKEAQLRAAKILDVITEDCADSGPDKEDNFFEYGHRLMSDRWEKVREVVKRNGVFSLPKYTRDFCTFKGKDTDSSPAFAWLKSKDGLDCDNLLREFKIVTRGGTNFGVDSDYTRISMLSQDDEFNLFLERLAAIKGSINGNY
;
A
#
# COMPACT_ATOMS: atom_id res chain seq x y z
N MET A 1 -7.04 -4.81 31.52
CA MET A 1 -6.37 -3.52 31.24
C MET A 1 -7.15 -2.85 30.12
N SER A 2 -7.65 -1.62 30.34
CA SER A 2 -8.56 -0.89 29.44
C SER A 2 -7.81 0.13 28.58
N TYR A 3 -8.45 0.65 27.53
CA TYR A 3 -7.98 1.78 26.73
C TYR A 3 -7.80 3.02 27.63
N PHE A 4 -6.56 3.34 27.99
CA PHE A 4 -6.23 4.63 28.59
C PHE A 4 -5.89 5.63 27.48
N SER A 5 -6.58 6.76 27.51
CA SER A 5 -6.41 7.89 26.60
C SER A 5 -5.49 8.94 27.22
N ASP A 6 -4.51 9.43 26.45
CA ASP A 6 -3.68 10.57 26.83
C ASP A 6 -4.28 11.87 26.25
N PRO A 7 -4.81 12.78 27.08
CA PRO A 7 -5.38 14.04 26.61
C PRO A 7 -4.35 15.03 26.02
N GLY A 8 -3.04 14.77 26.15
CA GLY A 8 -1.98 15.58 25.56
C GLY A 8 -1.66 15.26 24.10
N ASN A 9 -2.15 14.12 23.58
CA ASN A 9 -1.87 13.69 22.21
C ASN A 9 -3.12 13.81 21.33
N LEU A 10 -2.94 14.27 20.08
CA LEU A 10 -4.05 14.37 19.12
C LEU A 10 -4.72 13.01 18.90
N CYS A 11 -3.91 11.95 18.76
CA CYS A 11 -4.40 10.59 18.64
C CYS A 11 -4.48 9.93 20.02
N LEU A 12 -5.66 9.98 20.63
CA LEU A 12 -5.96 9.36 21.94
C LEU A 12 -5.59 7.87 22.04
N PHE A 13 -5.43 7.19 20.89
CA PHE A 13 -5.17 5.76 20.80
C PHE A 13 -3.73 5.39 20.46
N LEU A 14 -2.88 6.35 20.05
CA LEU A 14 -1.47 6.13 19.74
C LEU A 14 -0.62 6.22 21.02
N GLN A 15 0.26 5.25 21.22
CA GLN A 15 1.27 5.30 22.29
C GLN A 15 2.39 6.26 21.92
N LEU A 16 2.82 7.09 22.88
CA LEU A 16 3.92 8.04 22.70
C LEU A 16 5.20 7.32 22.29
N GLU A 17 5.47 6.16 22.89
CA GLU A 17 6.61 5.31 22.56
C GLU A 17 6.60 4.88 21.09
N LEU A 18 5.41 4.61 20.53
CA LEU A 18 5.30 4.25 19.12
C LEU A 18 5.45 5.48 18.22
N ASP A 19 4.86 6.62 18.58
CA ASP A 19 5.04 7.88 17.82
C ASP A 19 6.52 8.27 17.74
N ASP A 20 7.21 8.27 18.88
CA ASP A 20 8.63 8.60 18.98
C ASP A 20 9.49 7.63 18.15
N ALA A 21 9.21 6.33 18.22
CA ALA A 21 9.93 5.31 17.46
C ALA A 21 9.71 5.47 15.94
N ILE A 22 8.48 5.76 15.50
CA ILE A 22 8.16 6.04 14.09
C ILE A 22 8.94 7.26 13.60
N ARG A 23 8.87 8.38 14.33
CA ARG A 23 9.54 9.62 13.95
C ARG A 23 11.05 9.46 13.91
N ARG A 24 11.64 8.77 14.90
CA ARG A 24 13.08 8.46 14.92
C ARG A 24 13.50 7.61 13.73
N LEU A 25 12.75 6.55 13.41
CA LEU A 25 13.06 5.69 12.27
C LEU A 25 13.07 6.50 10.96
N HIS A 26 12.02 7.29 10.70
CA HIS A 26 11.95 8.11 9.48
C HIS A 26 13.07 9.16 9.39
N ARG A 27 13.50 9.73 10.54
CA ARG A 27 14.66 10.65 10.57
C ARG A 27 15.96 9.95 10.21
N VAL A 28 16.19 8.74 10.71
CA VAL A 28 17.40 7.95 10.42
C VAL A 28 17.40 7.44 8.98
N VAL A 29 16.27 6.95 8.48
CA VAL A 29 16.16 6.44 7.11
C VAL A 29 16.16 7.58 6.08
N GLY A 30 15.59 8.74 6.44
CA GLY A 30 15.48 9.89 5.55
C GLY A 30 14.43 9.73 4.44
N ASN A 31 13.43 8.86 4.63
CA ASN A 31 12.40 8.58 3.63
C ASN A 31 11.10 9.39 3.79
N ALA A 32 10.88 10.09 4.90
CA ALA A 32 9.69 10.92 5.09
C ALA A 32 9.96 12.14 5.97
N VAL A 33 9.23 13.23 5.73
CA VAL A 33 9.18 14.39 6.63
C VAL A 33 8.24 14.06 7.80
N VAL A 34 8.77 14.18 9.02
CA VAL A 34 8.09 13.80 10.28
C VAL A 34 8.31 14.85 11.38
N ASP A 35 8.39 16.12 10.95
CA ASP A 35 8.60 17.26 11.83
C ASP A 35 7.38 17.50 12.75
N ASP A 36 7.50 18.43 13.69
CA ASP A 36 6.48 18.67 14.74
C ASP A 36 5.15 19.22 14.20
N ASP A 37 5.14 19.73 12.95
CA ASP A 37 3.95 20.18 12.24
C ASP A 37 3.21 19.03 11.51
N ARG A 38 3.64 17.77 11.70
CA ARG A 38 2.99 16.58 11.14
C ARG A 38 2.23 15.81 12.22
N TYR A 39 0.99 15.44 11.90
CA TYR A 39 0.13 14.63 12.77
C TYR A 39 0.28 13.15 12.43
N VAL A 40 0.61 12.34 13.43
CA VAL A 40 0.77 10.88 13.26
C VAL A 40 -0.45 10.16 13.86
N GLY A 41 -1.07 9.29 13.06
CA GLY A 41 -2.19 8.44 13.47
C GLY A 41 -1.85 6.96 13.31
N GLY A 42 -2.02 6.16 14.36
CA GLY A 42 -1.84 4.71 14.29
C GLY A 42 -3.12 3.98 13.87
N GLY A 43 -2.99 2.90 13.10
CA GLY A 43 -4.12 2.05 12.69
C GLY A 43 -3.77 0.57 12.65
N THR A 44 -4.81 -0.27 12.57
CA THR A 44 -4.70 -1.74 12.49
C THR A 44 -4.24 -2.16 11.09
N GLY A 45 -2.98 -1.83 10.76
CA GLY A 45 -2.42 -1.92 9.42
C GLY A 45 -2.79 -0.73 8.52
N SER A 46 -2.12 -0.62 7.37
CA SER A 46 -2.45 0.41 6.37
C SER A 46 -3.85 0.26 5.78
N THR A 47 -4.43 -0.94 5.80
CA THR A 47 -5.82 -1.23 5.40
C THR A 47 -6.85 -0.39 6.17
N GLN A 48 -6.80 -0.41 7.51
CA GLN A 48 -7.72 0.42 8.31
C GLN A 48 -7.47 1.91 8.07
N LEU A 49 -6.20 2.31 7.93
CA LEU A 49 -5.83 3.70 7.71
C LEU A 49 -6.34 4.22 6.37
N PHE A 50 -6.25 3.43 5.30
CA PHE A 50 -6.79 3.79 4.01
C PHE A 50 -8.28 4.14 4.13
N GLN A 51 -9.08 3.27 4.74
CA GLN A 51 -10.50 3.52 4.98
C GLN A 51 -10.74 4.77 5.86
N ALA A 52 -9.89 4.97 6.87
CA ALA A 52 -9.96 6.14 7.73
C ALA A 52 -9.72 7.44 6.97
N VAL A 53 -8.74 7.49 6.05
CA VAL A 53 -8.51 8.71 5.25
C VAL A 53 -9.58 8.87 4.18
N LEU A 54 -10.12 7.80 3.59
CA LEU A 54 -11.27 7.90 2.69
C LEU A 54 -12.47 8.53 3.40
N PHE A 55 -12.76 8.07 4.61
CA PHE A 55 -13.77 8.67 5.47
C PHE A 55 -13.45 10.13 5.77
N ALA A 56 -12.21 10.46 6.13
CA ALA A 56 -11.82 11.82 6.48
C ALA A 56 -11.93 12.82 5.32
N LEU A 57 -11.53 12.40 4.11
CA LEU A 57 -11.58 13.24 2.91
C LEU A 57 -13.00 13.37 2.34
N SER A 58 -13.84 12.36 2.54
CA SER A 58 -15.20 12.32 1.96
C SER A 58 -16.27 12.83 2.91
N SER A 59 -16.07 12.72 4.22
CA SER A 59 -17.04 13.17 5.21
C SER A 59 -17.20 14.70 5.17
N PRO A 60 -18.44 15.21 5.16
CA PRO A 60 -18.66 16.64 5.28
C PRO A 60 -18.05 17.11 6.60
N THR A 61 -17.41 18.28 6.58
CA THR A 61 -17.11 19.01 7.82
C THR A 61 -18.44 19.11 8.58
N ILE A 62 -18.45 18.74 9.87
CA ILE A 62 -19.66 18.80 10.70
C ILE A 62 -20.06 20.28 10.82
N LEU A 63 -20.83 20.74 9.85
CA LEU A 63 -21.65 21.93 9.90
C LEU A 63 -23.10 21.44 9.83
N THR A 64 -23.85 21.88 10.81
CA THR A 64 -25.25 21.57 11.09
C THR A 64 -26.17 21.60 9.85
N LEU A 65 -27.04 20.58 9.77
CA LEU A 65 -28.34 20.50 9.08
C LEU A 65 -28.40 20.36 7.53
N SER A 66 -29.03 19.26 7.09
CA SER A 66 -29.62 18.98 5.75
C SER A 66 -30.93 19.78 5.50
N PRO A 67 -31.63 19.71 4.32
CA PRO A 67 -31.44 18.88 3.09
C PRO A 67 -31.61 19.63 1.72
N SER A 68 -31.17 19.10 0.56
CA SER A 68 -31.94 18.21 -0.36
C SER A 68 -31.14 17.84 -1.65
N VAL A 69 -31.43 16.67 -2.27
CA VAL A 69 -30.79 16.11 -3.49
C VAL A 69 -31.84 15.42 -4.40
N SER A 70 -31.63 15.41 -5.73
CA SER A 70 -32.31 14.56 -6.74
C SER A 70 -31.33 14.02 -7.82
N SER A 71 -31.61 12.82 -8.38
CA SER A 71 -30.82 12.01 -9.38
C SER A 71 -31.22 12.29 -10.86
N PRO A 72 -30.73 11.64 -11.98
CA PRO A 72 -30.28 10.22 -12.20
C PRO A 72 -29.09 9.89 -13.20
N LEU A 73 -28.54 8.65 -13.07
CA LEU A 73 -27.89 7.62 -13.98
C LEU A 73 -27.56 7.86 -15.49
N PRO A 74 -26.82 6.98 -16.27
CA PRO A 74 -25.73 5.97 -16.03
C PRO A 74 -24.60 5.84 -17.15
N LEU A 75 -23.70 4.80 -17.06
CA LEU A 75 -22.73 4.19 -18.06
C LEU A 75 -21.29 4.81 -18.17
N SER A 76 -20.13 4.16 -18.39
CA SER A 76 -19.62 2.76 -18.50
C SER A 76 -18.05 2.70 -18.63
N THR A 77 -17.38 1.66 -18.07
CA THR A 77 -16.17 0.89 -18.55
C THR A 77 -14.67 1.37 -18.46
N LEU A 78 -13.84 0.65 -17.63
CA LEU A 78 -12.39 0.20 -17.63
C LEU A 78 -11.20 1.21 -17.84
N HIS A 79 -10.00 1.19 -17.21
CA HIS A 79 -9.18 0.26 -16.36
C HIS A 79 -7.94 0.96 -15.71
N CYS A 80 -7.79 1.00 -14.36
CA CYS A 80 -6.60 1.05 -13.44
C CYS A 80 -5.51 2.15 -13.28
N PHE A 81 -5.77 3.08 -12.32
CA PHE A 81 -5.02 3.89 -11.32
C PHE A 81 -6.11 4.53 -10.46
N TRP A 82 -6.00 4.71 -9.16
CA TRP A 82 -7.24 4.66 -8.38
C TRP A 82 -7.83 6.04 -8.03
N ILE A 83 -9.06 6.37 -8.50
CA ILE A 83 -9.83 7.54 -8.08
C ILE A 83 -11.16 7.21 -7.40
N LEU A 84 -11.51 8.00 -6.39
CA LEU A 84 -12.86 8.02 -5.80
C LEU A 84 -13.62 9.31 -6.10
N GLU A 85 -14.89 9.17 -6.48
CA GLU A 85 -15.82 10.28 -6.71
C GLU A 85 -16.69 10.49 -5.46
N LYS A 86 -16.79 11.72 -4.95
CA LYS A 86 -17.63 12.03 -3.79
C LYS A 86 -19.12 11.94 -4.17
N LYS A 87 -19.93 11.19 -3.42
CA LYS A 87 -21.40 11.23 -3.61
C LYS A 87 -21.95 12.53 -3.04
N HIS A 88 -22.69 13.28 -3.85
CA HIS A 88 -23.57 14.34 -3.35
C HIS A 88 -24.81 13.69 -2.71
N GLY A 89 -24.72 13.33 -1.42
CA GLY A 89 -25.85 12.79 -0.65
C GLY A 89 -25.61 12.91 0.85
N ASN A 90 -26.55 13.56 1.57
CA ASN A 90 -26.48 13.68 3.03
C ASN A 90 -26.94 12.38 3.71
N MET A 91 -26.04 11.72 4.42
CA MET A 91 -26.38 10.67 5.37
C MET A 91 -25.91 11.09 6.77
N GLY A 92 -26.85 11.18 7.72
CA GLY A 92 -26.52 11.45 9.12
C GLY A 92 -25.82 10.26 9.77
N MET A 93 -24.94 10.53 10.73
CA MET A 93 -24.08 9.54 11.39
C MET A 93 -24.84 8.34 12.00
N SER A 94 -26.10 8.53 12.44
CA SER A 94 -26.93 7.44 12.98
C SER A 94 -27.52 6.53 11.90
N SER A 95 -27.66 7.02 10.67
CA SER A 95 -28.20 6.27 9.53
C SER A 95 -27.15 5.32 8.94
N PHE A 96 -25.87 5.70 8.98
CA PHE A 96 -24.74 4.86 8.57
C PHE A 96 -24.65 3.57 9.41
N LEU A 97 -24.73 3.71 10.75
CA LEU A 97 -24.65 2.56 11.66
C LEU A 97 -25.84 1.59 11.53
N ASN A 98 -27.04 2.11 11.28
CA ASN A 98 -28.22 1.26 11.08
C ASN A 98 -28.19 0.51 9.74
N HIS A 99 -27.60 1.09 8.69
CA HIS A 99 -27.51 0.45 7.36
C HIS A 99 -26.51 -0.72 7.34
N VAL A 100 -25.37 -0.59 8.04
CA VAL A 100 -24.35 -1.64 8.16
C VAL A 100 -24.87 -2.88 8.91
N MET A 101 -25.84 -2.69 9.81
CA MET A 101 -26.32 -3.72 10.73
C MET A 101 -27.56 -4.50 10.25
N SER A 102 -28.17 -4.14 9.10
CA SER A 102 -29.51 -4.64 8.73
C SER A 102 -29.66 -5.31 7.35
N GLN A 103 -28.58 -5.66 6.65
CA GLN A 103 -28.69 -6.28 5.32
C GLN A 103 -28.72 -7.82 5.41
N PRO A 104 -29.77 -8.50 4.90
CA PRO A 104 -29.77 -9.95 4.73
C PRO A 104 -28.96 -10.36 3.47
N PRO A 105 -28.44 -11.60 3.40
CA PRO A 105 -27.58 -12.02 2.30
C PRO A 105 -28.42 -12.58 1.15
N ASP A 106 -28.39 -11.94 -0.02
CA ASP A 106 -28.70 -12.62 -1.29
C ASP A 106 -28.23 -11.79 -2.50
N SER A 107 -27.17 -12.26 -3.17
CA SER A 107 -27.11 -12.53 -4.63
C SER A 107 -25.65 -12.79 -5.08
N PRO A 108 -25.42 -13.52 -6.18
CA PRO A 108 -24.14 -14.15 -6.47
C PRO A 108 -23.16 -13.17 -7.11
N LEU A 109 -22.06 -12.87 -6.41
CA LEU A 109 -20.93 -12.12 -6.92
C LEU A 109 -20.18 -12.94 -7.98
N SER A 110 -20.37 -12.56 -9.25
CA SER A 110 -19.59 -13.03 -10.38
C SER A 110 -18.39 -12.10 -10.60
N GLY A 111 -17.17 -12.66 -10.60
CA GLY A 111 -15.97 -12.03 -11.14
C GLY A 111 -15.08 -11.32 -10.12
N SER A 112 -14.34 -12.09 -9.32
CA SER A 112 -13.29 -11.62 -8.40
C SER A 112 -12.18 -10.83 -9.13
N LYS A 113 -11.88 -9.61 -8.66
CA LYS A 113 -10.78 -8.73 -9.12
C LYS A 113 -10.04 -8.15 -7.90
N PHE A 114 -9.09 -8.89 -7.33
CA PHE A 114 -8.43 -8.55 -6.05
C PHE A 114 -7.16 -7.69 -6.21
N ASP A 115 -7.33 -6.40 -6.52
CA ASP A 115 -6.63 -5.32 -5.82
C ASP A 115 -7.54 -4.91 -4.67
N SER A 116 -7.04 -4.73 -3.44
CA SER A 116 -7.95 -4.66 -2.28
C SER A 116 -8.72 -3.33 -2.23
N TYR A 117 -8.26 -2.27 -2.90
CA TYR A 117 -8.89 -0.95 -2.79
C TYR A 117 -10.26 -0.83 -3.47
N PRO A 118 -10.46 -1.29 -4.73
CA PRO A 118 -11.81 -1.35 -5.32
C PRO A 118 -12.76 -2.18 -4.49
N GLU A 119 -12.35 -3.37 -4.09
CA GLU A 119 -13.21 -4.28 -3.34
C GLU A 119 -13.51 -3.75 -1.95
N GLU A 120 -12.54 -3.20 -1.22
CA GLU A 120 -12.79 -2.55 0.08
C GLU A 120 -13.75 -1.35 -0.06
N THR A 121 -13.57 -0.55 -1.11
CA THR A 121 -14.42 0.62 -1.39
C THR A 121 -15.86 0.21 -1.71
N GLU A 122 -16.01 -0.75 -2.62
CA GLU A 122 -17.32 -1.23 -3.07
C GLU A 122 -18.02 -1.99 -1.94
N PHE A 123 -17.28 -2.82 -1.20
CA PHE A 123 -17.81 -3.63 -0.10
C PHE A 123 -18.39 -2.79 1.04
N LEU A 124 -17.74 -1.68 1.41
CA LEU A 124 -18.18 -0.84 2.53
C LEU A 124 -19.48 -0.08 2.24
N HIS A 125 -19.85 0.10 0.96
CA HIS A 125 -21.06 0.82 0.52
C HIS A 125 -21.30 2.14 1.29
N SER A 126 -20.25 2.90 1.57
CA SER A 126 -20.24 3.97 2.59
C SER A 126 -21.23 5.10 2.36
N GLY A 127 -21.73 5.27 1.13
CA GLY A 127 -22.55 6.40 0.72
C GLY A 127 -21.79 7.73 0.60
N LEU A 128 -20.52 7.79 1.01
CA LEU A 128 -19.68 9.00 1.01
C LEU A 128 -18.87 9.17 -0.28
N TYR A 129 -18.46 8.05 -0.88
CA TYR A 129 -17.61 8.00 -2.07
C TYR A 129 -17.99 6.80 -2.95
N ASN A 130 -17.58 6.85 -4.22
CA ASN A 130 -17.67 5.75 -5.18
C ASN A 130 -16.32 5.46 -5.80
N TRP A 131 -16.12 4.19 -6.15
CA TRP A 131 -15.08 3.76 -7.06
C TRP A 131 -15.24 4.46 -8.43
N ALA A 132 -14.23 5.21 -8.90
CA ALA A 132 -14.30 5.99 -10.14
C ALA A 132 -13.40 5.46 -11.28
N GLY A 133 -12.63 4.39 -11.05
CA GLY A 133 -11.80 3.77 -12.08
C GLY A 133 -10.40 4.37 -12.18
N ASP A 134 -9.79 4.25 -13.37
CA ASP A 134 -8.40 4.62 -13.68
C ASP A 134 -8.12 6.12 -13.62
N ALA A 135 -7.05 6.53 -12.95
CA ALA A 135 -6.58 7.89 -12.86
C ALA A 135 -5.93 8.38 -14.17
N TYR A 136 -5.35 7.48 -14.97
CA TYR A 136 -4.85 7.84 -16.31
C TYR A 136 -6.00 8.06 -17.29
N SER A 137 -7.14 7.39 -17.09
CA SER A 137 -8.35 7.59 -17.91
C SER A 137 -9.34 8.60 -17.32
N PHE A 138 -9.07 9.12 -16.12
CA PHE A 138 -10.04 9.94 -15.41
C PHE A 138 -10.23 11.29 -16.06
N ASP A 139 -11.44 11.51 -16.54
CA ASP A 139 -11.83 12.69 -17.28
C ASP A 139 -12.97 13.49 -16.65
N LYS A 140 -13.54 13.00 -15.54
CA LYS A 140 -14.67 13.63 -14.87
C LYS A 140 -14.30 14.96 -14.20
N ASP A 141 -15.27 15.86 -14.18
CA ASP A 141 -15.22 17.09 -13.39
C ASP A 141 -15.59 16.84 -11.92
N GLY A 142 -15.07 17.67 -11.02
CA GLY A 142 -15.43 17.66 -9.60
C GLY A 142 -14.35 17.13 -8.67
N ALA A 143 -14.73 16.97 -7.40
CA ALA A 143 -13.81 16.55 -6.35
C ALA A 143 -13.46 15.06 -6.48
N TYR A 144 -12.17 14.76 -6.38
CA TYR A 144 -11.65 13.40 -6.51
C TYR A 144 -10.59 13.11 -5.45
N VAL A 145 -10.45 11.84 -5.10
CA VAL A 145 -9.34 11.34 -4.26
C VAL A 145 -8.51 10.39 -5.10
N GLU A 146 -7.23 10.68 -5.30
CA GLU A 146 -6.28 9.83 -6.03
C GLU A 146 -5.37 9.10 -5.05
N LEU A 147 -5.25 7.78 -5.22
CA LEU A 147 -4.31 6.94 -4.46
C LEU A 147 -3.03 6.71 -5.27
N VAL A 148 -1.92 7.20 -4.73
CA VAL A 148 -0.58 7.09 -5.33
C VAL A 148 0.23 6.07 -4.51
N THR A 149 0.43 4.87 -5.03
CA THR A 149 1.28 3.85 -4.39
C THR A 149 2.70 3.94 -4.93
N SER A 150 3.69 4.24 -4.07
CA SER A 150 5.07 4.50 -4.49
C SER A 150 6.09 3.99 -3.45
N PRO A 151 6.94 3.01 -3.77
CA PRO A 151 6.91 2.14 -4.94
C PRO A 151 5.59 1.40 -5.09
N ASN A 152 5.16 1.25 -6.33
CA ASN A 152 3.86 0.68 -6.67
C ASN A 152 3.77 -0.82 -6.42
N ASN A 153 2.56 -1.26 -6.14
CA ASN A 153 2.17 -2.66 -6.17
C ASN A 153 1.27 -2.86 -7.41
N PRO A 154 1.66 -3.67 -8.40
CA PRO A 154 2.57 -4.81 -8.28
C PRO A 154 3.99 -4.60 -8.81
N ASP A 155 4.25 -3.53 -9.58
CA ASP A 155 5.42 -3.43 -10.45
C ASP A 155 6.66 -2.81 -9.79
N GLY A 156 6.57 -2.29 -8.56
CA GLY A 156 7.68 -1.68 -7.85
C GLY A 156 8.18 -0.36 -8.41
N MET A 157 7.46 0.24 -9.36
CA MET A 157 7.85 1.52 -9.97
C MET A 157 7.55 2.68 -9.01
N ILE A 158 8.41 3.69 -8.99
CA ILE A 158 8.09 4.98 -8.35
C ILE A 158 6.94 5.64 -9.11
N ARG A 159 5.95 6.14 -8.38
CA ARG A 159 4.76 6.80 -8.91
C ARG A 159 4.62 8.20 -8.34
N GLU A 160 4.02 9.07 -9.15
CA GLU A 160 3.54 10.39 -8.81
C GLU A 160 2.06 10.50 -9.21
N ALA A 161 1.38 11.53 -8.73
CA ALA A 161 -0.01 11.81 -9.12
C ALA A 161 -0.11 12.16 -10.61
N VAL A 162 -1.16 11.66 -11.27
CA VAL A 162 -1.32 11.79 -12.73
C VAL A 162 -2.52 12.63 -13.14
N VAL A 163 -3.53 12.75 -12.28
CA VAL A 163 -4.76 13.49 -12.63
C VAL A 163 -4.48 14.98 -12.69
N ASN A 164 -3.76 15.51 -11.70
CA ASN A 164 -3.29 16.90 -11.63
C ASN A 164 -4.36 17.95 -12.00
N ARG A 165 -5.58 17.79 -11.48
CA ARG A 165 -6.71 18.73 -11.66
C ARG A 165 -7.06 19.42 -10.35
N GLU A 166 -7.73 20.57 -10.46
CA GLU A 166 -8.23 21.28 -9.27
C GLU A 166 -9.22 20.42 -8.47
N GLY A 167 -9.22 20.61 -7.14
CA GLY A 167 -10.12 19.88 -6.24
C GLY A 167 -9.70 18.45 -5.89
N GLY A 168 -8.56 17.98 -6.41
CA GLY A 168 -7.98 16.67 -6.09
C GLY A 168 -7.40 16.58 -4.68
N LYS A 169 -7.59 15.44 -4.03
CA LYS A 169 -6.90 15.06 -2.78
C LYS A 169 -6.05 13.84 -3.02
N LEU A 170 -4.81 13.85 -2.53
CA LEU A 170 -3.86 12.78 -2.79
C LEU A 170 -3.60 11.96 -1.52
N ILE A 171 -3.63 10.64 -1.66
CA ILE A 171 -3.20 9.69 -0.64
C ILE A 171 -1.95 9.00 -1.15
N HIS A 172 -0.83 9.14 -0.45
CA HIS A 172 0.40 8.47 -0.82
C HIS A 172 0.58 7.21 0.01
N GLU A 173 0.49 6.05 -0.62
CA GLU A 173 0.78 4.77 -0.01
C GLU A 173 2.26 4.45 -0.21
N LEU A 174 3.01 4.44 0.89
CA LEU A 174 4.46 4.32 0.93
C LEU A 174 4.89 3.05 1.68
N ALA A 175 4.11 1.97 1.65
CA ALA A 175 4.44 0.73 2.36
C ALA A 175 5.79 0.15 1.93
N TYR A 176 6.19 0.37 0.68
CA TYR A 176 7.42 -0.15 0.11
C TYR A 176 8.54 0.90 0.00
N TYR A 177 8.35 2.13 0.50
CA TYR A 177 9.36 3.19 0.39
C TYR A 177 10.43 3.06 1.49
N TRP A 178 11.16 1.93 1.43
CA TRP A 178 12.22 1.55 2.38
C TRP A 178 13.48 1.07 1.64
N PRO A 179 14.68 1.21 2.23
CA PRO A 179 15.94 0.94 1.52
C PRO A 179 16.14 -0.51 1.07
N GLN A 180 15.41 -1.47 1.64
CA GLN A 180 15.43 -2.87 1.20
C GLN A 180 14.74 -3.09 -0.16
N TYR A 181 13.85 -2.17 -0.58
CA TYR A 181 13.08 -2.31 -1.82
C TYR A 181 13.47 -1.32 -2.90
N THR A 182 13.82 -0.09 -2.51
CA THR A 182 14.08 1.01 -3.44
C THR A 182 15.13 1.97 -2.89
N PRO A 183 15.92 2.64 -3.75
CA PRO A 183 16.72 3.79 -3.35
C PRO A 183 15.85 4.86 -2.68
N ILE A 184 16.34 5.42 -1.57
CA ILE A 184 15.74 6.61 -0.95
C ILE A 184 16.32 7.84 -1.66
N THR A 185 15.58 8.37 -2.61
CA THR A 185 15.98 9.51 -3.44
C THR A 185 15.66 10.86 -2.79
N GLY A 186 14.75 10.87 -1.81
CA GLY A 186 14.42 12.05 -1.02
C GLY A 186 13.42 11.75 0.09
N LYS A 187 13.23 12.72 0.99
CA LYS A 187 12.19 12.66 2.01
C LYS A 187 10.83 12.92 1.35
N ALA A 188 9.91 11.96 1.43
CA ALA A 188 8.53 12.19 1.02
C ALA A 188 7.89 13.27 1.91
N ASP A 189 7.24 14.26 1.29
CA ASP A 189 6.58 15.36 1.98
C ASP A 189 5.17 15.59 1.43
N ASN A 190 4.37 14.53 1.36
CA ASN A 190 3.01 14.58 0.84
C ASN A 190 1.98 14.89 1.95
N ASP A 191 0.79 15.36 1.57
CA ASP A 191 -0.26 15.76 2.52
C ASP A 191 -0.72 14.63 3.43
N ILE A 192 -0.83 13.42 2.86
CA ILE A 192 -1.21 12.19 3.56
C ILE A 192 -0.28 11.09 3.08
N MET A 193 0.51 10.54 4.00
CA MET A 193 1.44 9.43 3.75
C MET A 193 1.07 8.23 4.61
N LEU A 194 0.91 7.07 3.99
CA LEU A 194 0.56 5.81 4.66
C LEU A 194 1.77 4.86 4.66
N PHE A 195 2.06 4.30 5.82
CA PHE A 195 3.11 3.30 6.00
C PHE A 195 2.58 2.10 6.77
N THR A 196 3.26 0.95 6.64
CA THR A 196 2.93 -0.25 7.41
C THR A 196 4.16 -0.94 7.97
N PHE A 197 4.03 -1.36 9.24
CA PHE A 197 5.00 -2.20 9.92
C PHE A 197 5.22 -3.53 9.19
N SER A 198 4.18 -4.03 8.51
CA SER A 198 4.19 -5.30 7.78
C SER A 198 5.29 -5.38 6.72
N LYS A 199 5.52 -4.27 6.00
CA LYS A 199 6.46 -4.19 4.88
C LYS A 199 7.76 -3.49 5.27
N ALA A 200 7.72 -2.64 6.29
CA ALA A 200 8.93 -2.08 6.90
C ALA A 200 9.79 -3.17 7.55
N THR A 201 9.19 -4.12 8.31
CA THR A 201 9.94 -5.02 9.20
C THR A 201 9.57 -6.50 9.09
N GLY A 202 8.60 -6.88 8.24
CA GLY A 202 8.12 -8.26 8.12
C GLY A 202 7.10 -8.70 9.18
N HIS A 203 6.74 -7.84 10.12
CA HIS A 203 5.83 -8.16 11.23
C HIS A 203 4.34 -8.00 10.87
N ALA A 204 3.92 -8.63 9.77
CA ALA A 204 2.56 -8.48 9.25
C ALA A 204 1.47 -8.85 10.26
N GLY A 205 1.70 -9.87 11.09
CA GLY A 205 0.73 -10.32 12.12
C GLY A 205 0.48 -9.32 13.25
N SER A 206 1.36 -8.33 13.46
CA SER A 206 1.15 -7.28 14.47
C SER A 206 0.05 -6.30 14.09
N ARG A 207 -0.34 -6.25 12.80
CA ARG A 207 -1.40 -5.36 12.29
C ARG A 207 -1.16 -3.90 12.70
N ILE A 208 0.04 -3.38 12.49
CA ILE A 208 0.37 -1.96 12.73
C ILE A 208 0.62 -1.24 11.41
N GLY A 209 -0.02 -0.10 11.25
CA GLY A 209 0.31 0.91 10.25
C GLY A 209 0.23 2.30 10.88
N TRP A 210 0.80 3.28 10.20
CA TRP A 210 0.70 4.68 10.61
C TRP A 210 0.48 5.58 9.40
N ALA A 211 -0.22 6.68 9.64
CA ALA A 211 -0.41 7.77 8.71
C ALA A 211 0.31 9.01 9.22
N ILE A 212 0.95 9.74 8.32
CA ILE A 212 1.53 11.06 8.58
C ILE A 212 0.72 12.07 7.77
N CYS A 213 0.06 13.01 8.46
CA CYS A 213 -0.86 13.97 7.87
C CYS A 213 -0.39 15.40 8.13
N LYS A 214 -0.48 16.28 7.12
CA LYS A 214 -0.28 17.73 7.29
C LYS A 214 -1.52 18.43 7.85
N ASP A 215 -2.70 18.03 7.38
CA ASP A 215 -3.96 18.66 7.76
C ASP A 215 -4.51 18.07 9.07
N LYS A 216 -4.67 18.92 10.08
CA LYS A 216 -5.23 18.54 11.39
C LYS A 216 -6.66 18.04 11.30
N GLU A 217 -7.52 18.68 10.49
CA GLU A 217 -8.93 18.29 10.36
C GLU A 217 -9.04 16.89 9.76
N VAL A 218 -8.19 16.58 8.78
CA VAL A 218 -8.10 15.22 8.22
C VAL A 218 -7.65 14.23 9.29
N ALA A 219 -6.60 14.54 10.05
CA ALA A 219 -6.11 13.68 11.13
C ALA A 219 -7.20 13.43 12.20
N ASP A 220 -7.92 14.47 12.64
CA ASP A 220 -9.02 14.37 13.60
C ASP A 220 -10.14 13.43 13.11
N LYS A 221 -10.53 13.58 11.84
CA LYS A 221 -11.56 12.70 11.23
C LYS A 221 -11.09 11.25 11.09
N MET A 222 -9.82 11.03 10.76
CA MET A 222 -9.23 9.69 10.75
C MET A 222 -9.25 9.05 12.14
N ILE A 223 -8.87 9.80 13.17
CA ILE A 223 -8.91 9.35 14.57
C ILE A 223 -10.36 9.01 14.94
N LYS A 224 -11.33 9.83 14.53
CA LYS A 224 -12.74 9.56 14.78
C LYS A 224 -13.22 8.26 14.12
N TYR A 225 -12.79 7.98 12.89
CA TYR A 225 -13.08 6.71 12.23
C TYR A 225 -12.50 5.51 13.01
N ILE A 226 -11.26 5.62 13.48
CA ILE A 226 -10.58 4.55 14.24
C ILE A 226 -11.24 4.32 15.60
N GLU A 227 -11.66 5.39 16.27
CA GLU A 227 -12.46 5.31 17.50
C GLU A 227 -13.75 4.51 17.26
N LEU A 228 -14.49 4.84 16.20
CA LEU A 228 -15.78 4.23 15.90
C LEU A 228 -15.66 2.79 15.38
N SER A 229 -14.60 2.48 14.63
CA SER A 229 -14.44 1.17 13.99
C SER A 229 -13.84 0.11 14.91
N SER A 230 -12.93 0.47 15.81
CA SER A 230 -12.21 -0.50 16.64
C SER A 230 -11.85 -0.03 18.04
N ILE A 231 -12.24 1.19 18.44
CA ILE A 231 -11.86 1.80 19.72
C ILE A 231 -10.32 1.87 19.84
N GLY A 232 -9.66 2.26 18.76
CA GLY A 232 -8.20 2.37 18.71
C GLY A 232 -7.51 1.11 18.20
N VAL A 233 -6.23 0.97 18.58
CA VAL A 233 -5.31 -0.09 18.11
C VAL A 233 -4.72 -0.80 19.32
N SER A 234 -4.50 -2.12 19.21
CA SER A 234 -3.95 -2.94 20.30
C SER A 234 -2.69 -2.33 20.91
N LYS A 235 -2.71 -2.06 22.22
CA LYS A 235 -1.57 -1.49 22.96
C LYS A 235 -0.37 -2.43 22.97
N GLU A 236 -0.60 -3.74 23.07
CA GLU A 236 0.48 -4.74 23.00
C GLU A 236 1.19 -4.71 21.65
N ALA A 237 0.41 -4.62 20.55
CA ALA A 237 0.97 -4.50 19.22
C ALA A 237 1.76 -3.20 19.04
N GLN A 238 1.27 -2.09 19.61
CA GLN A 238 1.96 -0.80 19.57
C GLN A 238 3.28 -0.82 20.34
N LEU A 239 3.30 -1.32 21.58
CA LEU A 239 4.51 -1.41 22.40
C LEU A 239 5.55 -2.36 21.78
N ARG A 240 5.09 -3.50 21.23
CA ARG A 240 5.97 -4.41 20.48
C ARG A 240 6.56 -3.74 19.25
N ALA A 241 5.75 -3.01 18.48
CA ALA A 241 6.21 -2.29 17.30
C ALA A 241 7.23 -1.21 17.69
N ALA A 242 6.94 -0.40 18.72
CA ALA A 242 7.85 0.63 19.23
C ALA A 242 9.23 0.04 19.54
N LYS A 243 9.28 -1.04 20.31
CA LYS A 243 10.56 -1.67 20.67
C LYS A 243 11.35 -2.21 19.48
N ILE A 244 10.68 -2.78 18.49
CA ILE A 244 11.33 -3.29 17.27
C ILE A 244 11.86 -2.13 16.42
N LEU A 245 11.07 -1.07 16.25
CA LEU A 245 11.47 0.12 15.50
C LEU A 245 12.66 0.82 16.18
N ASP A 246 12.71 0.86 17.51
CA ASP A 246 13.84 1.37 18.27
C ASP A 246 15.12 0.58 18.00
N VAL A 247 15.05 -0.76 18.08
CA VAL A 247 16.21 -1.63 17.79
C VAL A 247 16.71 -1.42 16.36
N ILE A 248 15.81 -1.36 15.38
CA ILE A 248 16.19 -1.09 13.98
C ILE A 248 16.81 0.29 13.84
N THR A 249 16.28 1.30 14.54
CA THR A 249 16.80 2.67 14.50
C THR A 249 18.20 2.75 15.11
N GLU A 250 18.41 2.11 16.26
CA GLU A 250 19.72 2.03 16.94
C GLU A 250 20.74 1.31 16.06
N ASP A 251 20.34 0.18 15.47
CA ASP A 251 21.15 -0.56 14.51
C ASP A 251 21.51 0.33 13.32
N CYS A 252 20.58 1.09 12.73
CA CYS A 252 20.91 1.98 11.61
C CYS A 252 21.83 3.15 12.00
N ALA A 253 21.78 3.62 13.26
CA ALA A 253 22.60 4.74 13.74
C ALA A 253 24.02 4.33 14.15
N ASP A 254 24.25 3.05 14.43
CA ASP A 254 25.58 2.56 14.80
C ASP A 254 26.57 2.74 13.62
N SER A 255 27.76 3.26 13.92
CA SER A 255 28.83 3.54 12.95
C SER A 255 30.14 2.83 13.33
N GLY A 256 30.05 1.75 14.11
CA GLY A 256 31.20 0.99 14.59
C GLY A 256 32.10 0.45 13.45
N PRO A 257 33.42 0.35 13.68
CA PRO A 257 34.39 -0.06 12.65
C PRO A 257 34.26 -1.52 12.20
N ASP A 258 33.66 -2.39 13.02
CA ASP A 258 33.45 -3.83 12.74
C ASP A 258 31.98 -4.18 12.47
N LYS A 259 31.15 -3.18 12.12
CA LYS A 259 29.70 -3.36 12.05
C LYS A 259 29.30 -4.19 10.83
N GLU A 260 28.46 -5.20 11.06
CA GLU A 260 27.78 -5.96 10.01
C GLU A 260 26.72 -5.10 9.27
N ASP A 261 26.14 -5.64 8.20
CA ASP A 261 25.02 -4.99 7.50
C ASP A 261 23.92 -4.62 8.50
N ASN A 262 23.50 -3.35 8.52
CA ASN A 262 22.31 -2.98 9.29
C ASN A 262 21.06 -3.63 8.71
N PHE A 263 19.96 -3.62 9.44
CA PHE A 263 18.68 -4.25 9.07
C PHE A 263 18.26 -3.99 7.61
N PHE A 264 18.37 -2.74 7.14
CA PHE A 264 17.99 -2.36 5.79
C PHE A 264 19.05 -2.73 4.73
N GLU A 265 20.32 -2.75 5.10
CA GLU A 265 21.39 -3.26 4.23
C GLU A 265 21.28 -4.76 4.03
N TYR A 266 21.05 -5.51 5.11
CA TYR A 266 20.77 -6.94 5.09
C TYR A 266 19.56 -7.23 4.20
N GLY A 267 18.45 -6.50 4.42
CA GLY A 267 17.22 -6.65 3.64
C GLY A 267 17.45 -6.37 2.15
N HIS A 268 18.18 -5.31 1.81
CA HIS A 268 18.50 -4.99 0.41
C HIS A 268 19.40 -6.03 -0.24
N ARG A 269 20.42 -6.56 0.47
CA ARG A 269 21.28 -7.62 -0.05
C ARG A 269 20.49 -8.88 -0.33
N LEU A 270 19.67 -9.34 0.62
CA LEU A 270 18.79 -10.49 0.43
C LEU A 270 17.87 -10.30 -0.79
N MET A 271 17.24 -9.13 -0.91
CA MET A 271 16.36 -8.82 -2.03
C MET A 271 17.12 -8.79 -3.36
N SER A 272 18.32 -8.20 -3.39
CA SER A 272 19.17 -8.14 -4.58
C SER A 272 19.59 -9.54 -5.05
N ASP A 273 20.01 -10.42 -4.13
CA ASP A 273 20.36 -11.82 -4.43
C ASP A 273 19.15 -12.58 -5.01
N ARG A 274 17.95 -12.36 -4.45
CA ARG A 274 16.72 -12.97 -4.98
C ARG A 274 16.39 -12.47 -6.38
N TRP A 275 16.51 -11.16 -6.61
CA TRP A 275 16.26 -10.57 -7.93
C TRP A 275 17.26 -11.01 -8.99
N GLU A 276 18.53 -11.17 -8.64
CA GLU A 276 19.55 -11.72 -9.56
C GLU A 276 19.16 -13.12 -10.02
N LYS A 277 18.85 -14.02 -9.07
CA LYS A 277 18.45 -15.40 -9.36
C LYS A 277 17.19 -15.48 -10.22
N VAL A 278 16.16 -14.69 -9.91
CA VAL A 278 14.92 -14.68 -10.71
C VAL A 278 15.17 -14.15 -12.12
N ARG A 279 15.96 -13.08 -12.27
CA ARG A 279 16.32 -12.54 -13.60
C ARG A 279 17.10 -13.55 -14.42
N GLU A 280 18.01 -14.29 -13.81
CA GLU A 280 18.75 -15.35 -14.49
C GLU A 280 17.83 -16.47 -14.99
N VAL A 281 16.91 -16.96 -14.14
CA VAL A 281 15.93 -17.99 -14.52
C VAL A 281 14.99 -17.52 -15.62
N VAL A 282 14.44 -16.31 -15.51
CA VAL A 282 13.54 -15.72 -16.53
C VAL A 282 14.28 -15.51 -17.85
N LYS A 283 15.53 -15.04 -17.82
CA LYS A 283 16.36 -14.90 -19.02
C LYS A 283 16.60 -16.25 -19.69
N ARG A 284 16.86 -17.30 -18.91
CA ARG A 284 17.14 -18.66 -19.42
C ARG A 284 15.90 -19.35 -19.98
N ASN A 285 14.75 -19.25 -19.32
CA ASN A 285 13.54 -19.93 -19.80
C ASN A 285 12.94 -19.25 -21.04
N GLY A 286 13.13 -17.94 -21.18
CA GLY A 286 12.68 -17.17 -22.33
C GLY A 286 11.17 -17.06 -22.48
N VAL A 287 10.37 -17.53 -21.52
CA VAL A 287 8.89 -17.51 -21.54
C VAL A 287 8.33 -16.22 -20.96
N PHE A 288 9.04 -15.63 -20.00
CA PHE A 288 8.60 -14.45 -19.29
C PHE A 288 9.52 -13.26 -19.56
N SER A 289 9.05 -12.08 -19.19
CA SER A 289 9.82 -10.87 -19.07
C SER A 289 9.55 -10.21 -17.72
N LEU A 290 10.50 -9.38 -17.28
CA LEU A 290 10.45 -8.63 -16.03
C LEU A 290 10.68 -7.14 -16.33
N PRO A 291 10.10 -6.23 -15.53
CA PRO A 291 10.43 -4.82 -15.58
C PRO A 291 11.93 -4.58 -15.41
N LYS A 292 12.40 -3.52 -16.07
CA LYS A 292 13.70 -2.93 -15.82
C LYS A 292 13.50 -1.79 -14.84
N TYR A 293 14.30 -1.78 -13.79
CA TYR A 293 14.30 -0.70 -12.81
C TYR A 293 15.50 0.19 -13.04
N THR A 294 15.34 1.47 -12.72
CA THR A 294 16.45 2.43 -12.76
C THR A 294 17.36 2.22 -11.57
N ARG A 295 18.63 2.54 -11.79
CA ARG A 295 19.63 2.68 -10.73
C ARG A 295 19.65 4.15 -10.33
N ASP A 296 19.49 4.42 -9.04
CA ASP A 296 19.42 5.79 -8.53
C ASP A 296 20.30 5.94 -7.27
N PHE A 297 20.73 7.18 -7.00
CA PHE A 297 21.52 7.48 -5.81
C PHE A 297 20.65 7.35 -4.56
N CYS A 298 21.00 6.41 -3.68
CA CYS A 298 20.30 6.20 -2.42
C CYS A 298 20.95 7.03 -1.31
N THR A 299 20.25 8.06 -0.84
CA THR A 299 20.72 8.94 0.23
C THR A 299 20.97 8.21 1.54
N PHE A 300 20.16 7.20 1.88
CA PHE A 300 20.37 6.35 3.05
C PHE A 300 21.69 5.56 2.98
N LYS A 301 22.04 5.04 1.80
CA LYS A 301 23.24 4.21 1.59
C LYS A 301 24.48 4.99 1.16
N GLY A 302 24.33 6.25 0.77
CA GLY A 302 25.40 7.08 0.22
C GLY A 302 25.98 6.57 -1.10
N LYS A 303 25.24 5.77 -1.88
CA LYS A 303 25.72 5.19 -3.15
C LYS A 303 24.58 4.88 -4.13
N ASP A 304 24.92 4.77 -5.41
CA ASP A 304 24.00 4.29 -6.44
C ASP A 304 23.55 2.86 -6.13
N THR A 305 22.25 2.65 -6.13
CA THR A 305 21.60 1.43 -5.69
C THR A 305 20.51 1.05 -6.69
N ASP A 306 20.36 -0.24 -6.99
CA ASP A 306 19.27 -0.74 -7.82
C ASP A 306 18.02 -0.99 -6.96
N SER A 307 16.83 -0.77 -7.53
CA SER A 307 15.58 -1.20 -6.90
C SER A 307 15.43 -2.71 -6.95
N SER A 308 15.03 -3.27 -5.81
CA SER A 308 14.74 -4.69 -5.59
C SER A 308 13.35 -4.85 -4.98
N PRO A 309 12.26 -4.64 -5.76
CA PRO A 309 10.90 -4.59 -5.23
C PRO A 309 10.44 -5.86 -4.52
N ALA A 310 9.45 -5.73 -3.65
CA ALA A 310 8.85 -6.84 -2.90
C ALA A 310 8.15 -7.90 -3.78
N PHE A 311 7.87 -7.59 -5.04
CA PHE A 311 7.17 -8.48 -5.97
C PHE A 311 7.84 -8.54 -7.34
N ALA A 312 7.89 -9.75 -7.90
CA ALA A 312 8.20 -9.93 -9.31
C ALA A 312 6.90 -9.77 -10.12
N TRP A 313 6.88 -8.76 -10.99
CA TRP A 313 5.79 -8.53 -11.94
C TRP A 313 6.13 -9.19 -13.27
N LEU A 314 5.74 -10.45 -13.41
CA LEU A 314 6.05 -11.24 -14.60
C LEU A 314 5.05 -10.93 -15.71
N LYS A 315 5.56 -10.84 -16.93
CA LYS A 315 4.74 -10.86 -18.15
C LYS A 315 5.10 -12.07 -19.00
N SER A 316 4.13 -12.92 -19.35
CA SER A 316 4.32 -14.00 -20.31
C SER A 316 4.51 -13.43 -21.73
N LYS A 317 5.21 -14.17 -22.58
CA LYS A 317 5.26 -13.89 -24.02
C LYS A 317 4.04 -14.49 -24.73
N ASP A 318 3.78 -13.98 -25.92
CA ASP A 318 2.73 -14.48 -26.84
C ASP A 318 1.30 -14.43 -26.28
N GLY A 319 1.05 -13.61 -25.25
CA GLY A 319 -0.28 -13.38 -24.67
C GLY A 319 -0.85 -14.58 -23.89
N LEU A 320 0.01 -15.51 -23.46
CA LEU A 320 -0.42 -16.66 -22.65
C LEU A 320 -0.93 -16.20 -21.29
N ASP A 321 -2.01 -16.81 -20.78
CA ASP A 321 -2.48 -16.53 -19.43
C ASP A 321 -1.40 -16.94 -18.40
N CYS A 322 -0.89 -15.95 -17.69
CA CYS A 322 0.27 -16.07 -16.81
C CYS A 322 -0.05 -16.90 -15.56
N ASP A 323 -1.23 -16.69 -14.94
CA ASP A 323 -1.62 -17.43 -13.72
C ASP A 323 -1.91 -18.90 -14.06
N ASN A 324 -2.60 -19.17 -15.18
CA ASN A 324 -2.88 -20.54 -15.60
C ASN A 324 -1.58 -21.30 -15.90
N LEU A 325 -0.66 -20.69 -16.67
CA LEU A 325 0.62 -21.31 -16.98
C LEU A 325 1.43 -21.63 -15.71
N LEU A 326 1.52 -20.68 -14.76
CA LEU A 326 2.29 -20.89 -13.53
C LEU A 326 1.62 -21.92 -12.60
N ARG A 327 0.28 -22.01 -12.62
CA ARG A 327 -0.49 -22.98 -11.84
C ARG A 327 -0.24 -24.43 -12.28
N GLU A 328 0.01 -24.69 -13.56
CA GLU A 328 0.43 -26.02 -14.07
C GLU A 328 1.72 -26.50 -13.39
N PHE A 329 2.60 -25.57 -13.04
CA PHE A 329 3.86 -25.83 -12.33
C PHE A 329 3.72 -25.69 -10.80
N LYS A 330 2.48 -25.63 -10.29
CA LYS A 330 2.18 -25.47 -8.85
C LYS A 330 2.74 -24.18 -8.26
N ILE A 331 2.86 -23.12 -9.07
CA ILE A 331 3.20 -21.78 -8.60
C ILE A 331 1.89 -20.98 -8.50
N VAL A 332 1.49 -20.61 -7.29
CA VAL A 332 0.28 -19.81 -7.07
C VAL A 332 0.66 -18.34 -7.10
N THR A 333 -0.06 -17.55 -7.90
CA THR A 333 0.26 -16.14 -8.12
C THR A 333 -0.96 -15.24 -7.93
N ARG A 334 -0.82 -13.95 -8.23
CA ARG A 334 -1.93 -13.00 -8.33
C ARG A 334 -1.97 -12.45 -9.75
N GLY A 335 -2.86 -13.00 -10.57
CA GLY A 335 -2.98 -12.68 -11.99
C GLY A 335 -3.29 -11.20 -12.25
N GLY A 336 -2.85 -10.71 -13.41
CA GLY A 336 -2.83 -9.30 -13.77
C GLY A 336 -4.18 -8.62 -13.81
N THR A 337 -5.24 -9.38 -14.12
CA THR A 337 -6.63 -8.90 -14.12
C THR A 337 -7.09 -8.39 -12.77
N ASN A 338 -6.48 -8.85 -11.67
CA ASN A 338 -6.73 -8.33 -10.33
C ASN A 338 -6.18 -6.90 -10.15
N PHE A 339 -5.14 -6.54 -10.89
CA PHE A 339 -4.55 -5.19 -10.93
C PHE A 339 -5.09 -4.40 -12.15
N GLY A 340 -6.15 -4.92 -12.77
CA GLY A 340 -6.75 -4.52 -14.05
C GLY A 340 -5.78 -4.19 -15.17
N VAL A 341 -4.79 -5.06 -15.34
CA VAL A 341 -4.09 -5.26 -16.60
C VAL A 341 -4.50 -6.61 -17.20
N ASP A 342 -3.95 -6.93 -18.38
CA ASP A 342 -4.24 -8.19 -19.08
C ASP A 342 -3.75 -9.44 -18.32
N SER A 343 -4.33 -10.59 -18.67
CA SER A 343 -4.01 -11.90 -18.08
C SER A 343 -2.61 -12.40 -18.39
N ASP A 344 -1.87 -11.74 -19.28
CA ASP A 344 -0.48 -12.03 -19.58
C ASP A 344 0.48 -11.49 -18.50
N TYR A 345 -0.04 -10.82 -17.46
CA TYR A 345 0.74 -10.44 -16.27
C TYR A 345 0.40 -11.26 -15.03
N THR A 346 1.35 -11.37 -14.11
CA THR A 346 1.09 -11.82 -12.75
C THR A 346 2.10 -11.31 -11.72
N ARG A 347 1.67 -11.20 -10.47
CA ARG A 347 2.49 -10.78 -9.32
C ARG A 347 2.90 -11.99 -8.48
N ILE A 348 4.21 -12.13 -8.24
CA ILE A 348 4.80 -13.13 -7.35
C ILE A 348 5.51 -12.46 -6.18
N SER A 349 5.32 -12.98 -4.97
CA SER A 349 6.01 -12.51 -3.76
C SER A 349 7.48 -12.87 -3.78
N MET A 350 8.34 -11.87 -3.56
CA MET A 350 9.78 -12.05 -3.36
C MET A 350 10.16 -12.10 -1.87
N LEU A 351 9.16 -12.14 -0.97
CA LEU A 351 9.32 -12.04 0.49
C LEU A 351 9.01 -13.35 1.23
N SER A 352 8.93 -14.48 0.53
CA SER A 352 8.70 -15.80 1.13
C SER A 352 9.91 -16.29 1.93
N GLN A 353 9.80 -17.44 2.58
CA GLN A 353 10.98 -18.12 3.14
C GLN A 353 11.92 -18.59 2.02
N ASP A 354 13.18 -18.87 2.38
CA ASP A 354 14.21 -19.25 1.39
C ASP A 354 13.91 -20.58 0.71
N ASP A 355 13.37 -21.56 1.42
CA ASP A 355 12.94 -22.84 0.86
C ASP A 355 11.79 -22.67 -0.15
N GLU A 356 10.78 -21.87 0.19
CA GLU A 356 9.70 -21.51 -0.72
C GLU A 356 10.20 -20.76 -1.97
N PHE A 357 11.13 -19.82 -1.77
CA PHE A 357 11.73 -19.04 -2.85
C PHE A 357 12.57 -19.92 -3.79
N ASN A 358 13.38 -20.82 -3.23
CA ASN A 358 14.20 -21.76 -4.02
C ASN A 358 13.33 -22.76 -4.78
N LEU A 359 12.25 -23.27 -4.17
CA LEU A 359 11.29 -24.14 -4.84
C LEU A 359 10.55 -23.39 -5.98
N PHE A 360 10.24 -22.11 -5.78
CA PHE A 360 9.72 -21.25 -6.84
C PHE A 360 10.70 -21.14 -8.01
N LEU A 361 11.98 -20.87 -7.74
CA LEU A 361 13.01 -20.79 -8.79
C LEU A 361 13.15 -22.10 -9.58
N GLU A 362 13.16 -23.24 -8.88
CA GLU A 362 13.21 -24.58 -9.50
C GLU A 362 12.03 -24.79 -10.45
N ARG A 363 10.81 -24.51 -9.99
CA ARG A 363 9.59 -24.65 -10.78
C ARG A 363 9.56 -23.68 -11.96
N LEU A 364 9.95 -22.42 -11.75
CA LEU A 364 10.01 -21.40 -12.79
C LEU A 364 11.04 -21.75 -13.87
N ALA A 365 12.16 -22.38 -13.49
CA ALA A 365 13.18 -22.88 -14.41
C ALA A 365 12.73 -24.08 -15.24
N ALA A 366 11.78 -24.88 -14.73
CA ALA A 366 11.24 -26.03 -15.45
C ALA A 366 10.29 -25.64 -16.59
N ILE A 367 9.77 -24.41 -16.58
CA ILE A 367 8.93 -23.87 -17.66
C ILE A 367 9.81 -23.63 -18.88
N LYS A 368 9.47 -24.24 -20.02
CA LYS A 368 10.23 -24.08 -21.28
C LYS A 368 9.38 -23.32 -22.29
N GLY A 369 9.99 -22.33 -22.95
CA GLY A 369 9.39 -21.75 -24.14
C GLY A 369 9.45 -22.75 -25.27
N SER A 370 8.38 -22.87 -26.06
CA SER A 370 8.49 -23.46 -27.39
C SER A 370 9.43 -22.57 -28.18
N ILE A 371 10.71 -22.94 -28.26
CA ILE A 371 11.60 -22.46 -29.32
C ILE A 371 11.08 -23.13 -30.59
N ASN A 372 9.97 -22.64 -31.13
CA ASN A 372 9.63 -22.89 -32.52
C ASN A 372 10.61 -22.05 -33.35
N GLY A 373 11.84 -22.54 -33.43
CA GLY A 373 12.70 -22.24 -34.56
C GLY A 373 12.03 -22.82 -35.78
N ASN A 374 11.47 -21.93 -36.61
CA ASN A 374 11.29 -22.09 -38.05
C ASN A 374 10.66 -20.79 -38.57
N TYR A 375 11.48 -19.91 -39.13
CA TYR A 375 11.33 -19.37 -40.49
C TYR A 375 12.71 -18.96 -41.01
#